data_AF-A0A1B8C152-F1
#
_entry.id   AF-A0A1B8C152-F1
#
_cell.length_a   1.000
_cell.length_b   1.000
_cell.length_c   1.000
_cell.angle_alpha   90.00
_cell.angle_beta   90.00
_cell.angle_gamma   90.00
#
_symmetry.space_group_name_H-M   'P 1'
#
loop_
_entity.id
_entity.type
_entity.pdbx_description
1 polymer ?
#
loop_
_entity_poly.entity_id
_entity_poly.type
_entity_poly.pdbx_seq_one_letter_code
_entity_poly.pdbx_strand_id
1 'polypeptide(L)'
;MYPKKARRNAFPDDHIAWYTDTPPPPLLHVNRESRYEALAIYGPHFATHPNARPIYLCLSQDVVRFTDSLLPHMPQGLLHKIQHVITDTKDCAYYGSYHMPTLYGMQSLRELDIYAEKGLVYEGDDPDRFIDLLVSEFEDVMEENPGWECPNVRIVDAQTGKDLKFIKGGAKIPGFLPEE
;
A
#
# COMPACT_ATOMS: atom_id res chain seq x y z
N MET A 1 3.49 -15.74 -1.18
CA MET A 1 4.53 -14.72 -0.90
C MET A 1 4.13 -14.02 0.39
N TYR A 2 5.00 -13.93 1.40
CA TYR A 2 4.66 -13.27 2.66
C TYR A 2 4.84 -11.76 2.54
N PRO A 3 3.88 -10.93 3.01
CA PRO A 3 3.97 -9.48 2.88
C PRO A 3 5.10 -8.90 3.74
N LYS A 4 5.85 -7.96 3.18
CA LYS A 4 6.95 -7.27 3.88
C LYS A 4 6.35 -6.18 4.77
N LYS A 5 6.35 -6.39 6.09
CA LYS A 5 5.83 -5.42 7.06
C LYS A 5 6.84 -4.31 7.30
N ALA A 6 6.38 -3.06 7.26
CA ALA A 6 7.15 -1.90 7.72
C ALA A 6 6.57 -1.29 9.01
N ARG A 7 7.43 -0.93 9.97
CA ARG A 7 7.05 -0.31 11.26
C ARG A 7 7.80 1.01 11.50
N ARG A 8 7.16 1.94 12.23
CA ARG A 8 7.70 3.24 12.65
C ARG A 8 8.15 3.22 14.11
N ASN A 9 9.28 3.84 14.42
CA ASN A 9 9.58 4.42 15.74
C ASN A 9 9.89 5.90 15.55
N ALA A 10 9.31 6.75 16.40
CA ALA A 10 9.60 8.18 16.41
C ALA A 10 10.93 8.43 17.14
N PHE A 11 11.88 9.04 16.44
CA PHE A 11 13.07 9.64 17.05
C PHE A 11 12.85 11.17 17.20
N PRO A 12 13.66 11.87 18.01
CA PRO A 12 13.43 13.29 18.35
C PRO A 12 13.59 14.27 17.17
N ASP A 13 14.12 13.80 16.04
CA ASP A 13 14.18 14.51 14.76
C ASP A 13 13.22 13.83 13.78
N ASP A 14 12.54 14.60 12.93
CA ASP A 14 11.49 14.22 11.95
C ASP A 14 11.85 13.14 10.90
N HIS A 15 12.90 12.36 11.12
CA HIS A 15 13.31 11.25 10.27
C HIS A 15 12.49 9.99 10.59
N ILE A 16 11.54 9.67 9.71
CA ILE A 16 10.82 8.40 9.73
C ILE A 16 11.81 7.27 9.42
N ALA A 17 12.03 6.39 10.39
CA ALA A 17 12.82 5.19 10.20
C ALA A 17 11.93 4.00 9.77
N TRP A 18 12.22 3.44 8.59
CA TRP A 18 11.60 2.23 8.06
C TRP A 18 12.38 1.00 8.51
N TYR A 19 11.65 0.03 9.07
CA TYR A 19 12.18 -1.28 9.45
C TYR A 19 11.37 -2.37 8.77
N THR A 20 11.97 -3.54 8.55
CA THR A 20 11.20 -4.71 8.13
C THR A 20 11.58 -5.93 8.94
N ASP A 21 10.57 -6.71 9.28
CA ASP A 21 10.73 -8.02 9.90
C ASP A 21 11.01 -9.11 8.85
N THR A 22 10.90 -8.79 7.55
CA THR A 22 11.18 -9.75 6.49
C THR A 22 12.69 -9.83 6.24
N PRO A 23 13.28 -11.04 6.29
CA PRO A 23 14.69 -11.19 5.98
C PRO A 23 14.99 -10.75 4.54
N PRO A 24 16.23 -10.28 4.26
CA PRO A 24 16.64 -10.01 2.90
C PRO A 24 16.44 -11.23 1.99
N PRO A 25 16.18 -11.04 0.68
CA PRO A 25 16.05 -12.15 -0.26
C PRO A 25 17.20 -13.15 -0.11
N PRO A 26 16.93 -14.45 0.10
CA PRO A 26 17.98 -15.45 0.32
C PRO A 26 19.03 -15.47 -0.79
N LEU A 27 18.62 -15.17 -2.03
CA LEU A 27 19.49 -15.12 -3.20
C LEU A 27 20.64 -14.11 -3.07
N LEU A 28 20.51 -13.08 -2.23
CA LEU A 28 21.60 -12.13 -1.94
C LEU A 28 22.73 -12.75 -1.10
N HIS A 29 22.49 -13.90 -0.46
CA HIS A 29 23.37 -14.50 0.54
C HIS A 29 23.99 -15.84 0.13
N VAL A 30 23.56 -16.46 -0.97
CA VAL A 30 24.01 -17.83 -1.35
C VAL A 30 25.44 -17.85 -1.90
N ASN A 31 25.67 -17.23 -3.06
CA ASN A 31 26.98 -17.16 -3.71
C ASN A 31 27.07 -15.86 -4.54
N ARG A 32 28.15 -15.69 -5.31
CA ARG A 32 28.39 -14.46 -6.07
C ARG A 32 27.46 -14.35 -7.27
N GLU A 33 27.21 -15.44 -7.96
CA GLU A 33 26.38 -15.54 -9.16
C GLU A 33 24.92 -15.23 -8.84
N SER A 34 24.34 -15.93 -7.85
CA SER A 34 22.99 -15.70 -7.37
C SER A 34 22.79 -14.29 -6.82
N ARG A 35 23.81 -13.71 -6.16
CA ARG A 35 23.75 -12.32 -5.72
C ARG A 35 23.69 -11.36 -6.90
N TYR A 36 24.49 -11.60 -7.93
CA TYR A 36 24.51 -10.76 -9.13
C TYR A 36 23.14 -10.78 -9.84
N GLU A 37 22.55 -11.97 -10.00
CA GLU A 37 21.21 -12.12 -10.57
C GLU A 37 20.15 -11.45 -9.69
N ALA A 38 20.22 -11.63 -8.36
CA ALA A 38 19.27 -11.01 -7.45
C ALA A 38 19.34 -9.48 -7.46
N LEU A 39 20.53 -8.89 -7.53
CA LEU A 39 20.72 -7.44 -7.60
C LEU A 39 20.30 -6.83 -8.93
N ALA A 40 20.11 -7.64 -9.99
CA ALA A 40 19.50 -7.17 -11.23
C ALA A 40 17.98 -6.91 -11.08
N ILE A 41 17.35 -7.48 -10.06
CA ILE A 41 15.89 -7.44 -9.83
C ILE A 41 15.56 -6.65 -8.56
N TYR A 42 16.33 -6.84 -7.49
CA TYR A 42 16.10 -6.26 -6.17
C TYR A 42 16.97 -5.02 -5.95
N GLY A 43 16.31 -3.87 -5.72
CA GLY A 43 16.95 -2.60 -5.38
C GLY A 43 16.85 -2.27 -3.89
N PRO A 44 17.81 -1.51 -3.33
CA PRO A 44 17.69 -0.96 -1.99
C PRO A 44 16.79 0.30 -2.00
N HIS A 45 15.67 0.29 -1.27
CA HIS A 45 14.66 1.37 -1.36
C HIS A 45 14.40 2.14 -0.05
N PHE A 46 14.50 1.49 1.10
CA PHE A 46 14.26 2.11 2.39
C PHE A 46 15.50 1.94 3.28
N ALA A 47 16.34 2.97 3.33
CA ALA A 47 17.53 3.04 4.19
C ALA A 47 17.47 4.35 4.97
N THR A 48 17.03 4.30 6.22
CA THR A 48 16.68 5.50 7.00
C THR A 48 17.54 5.71 8.25
N HIS A 49 18.71 5.08 8.29
CA HIS A 49 19.72 5.43 9.27
C HIS A 49 21.10 5.09 8.67
N PRO A 50 22.18 5.82 9.00
CA PRO A 50 23.53 5.47 8.57
C PRO A 50 23.97 4.02 8.89
N ASN A 51 23.25 3.32 9.77
CA ASN A 51 23.51 1.92 10.17
C ASN A 51 22.34 0.96 9.88
N ALA A 52 21.25 1.42 9.26
CA ALA A 52 20.12 0.56 8.95
C ALA A 52 20.45 -0.32 7.74
N ARG A 53 20.17 -1.63 7.85
CA ARG A 53 20.27 -2.52 6.70
C ARG A 53 19.25 -2.09 5.64
N PRO A 54 19.64 -1.93 4.37
CA PRO A 54 18.71 -1.54 3.33
C PRO A 54 17.65 -2.61 3.13
N ILE A 55 16.41 -2.16 2.92
CA ILE A 55 15.30 -3.04 2.52
C ILE A 55 15.39 -3.26 1.01
N TYR A 56 15.71 -4.49 0.61
CA TYR A 56 15.76 -4.90 -0.79
C TYR A 56 14.36 -5.30 -1.27
N LEU A 57 13.88 -4.59 -2.30
CA LEU A 57 12.57 -4.83 -2.90
C LEU A 57 12.65 -4.93 -4.41
N CYS A 58 11.78 -5.77 -4.97
CA CYS A 58 11.39 -5.69 -6.38
C CYS A 58 10.00 -5.04 -6.43
N LEU A 59 9.92 -3.74 -6.69
CA LEU A 59 8.65 -2.98 -6.55
C LEU A 59 7.51 -3.47 -7.47
N SER A 60 7.86 -4.18 -8.55
CA SER A 60 6.90 -4.79 -9.48
C SER A 60 6.42 -6.19 -9.08
N GLN A 61 7.02 -6.81 -8.07
CA GLN A 61 6.72 -8.20 -7.67
C GLN A 61 6.44 -8.34 -6.18
N ASP A 62 7.09 -7.53 -5.35
CA ASP A 62 6.96 -7.58 -3.90
C ASP A 62 5.71 -6.83 -3.43
N VAL A 63 5.08 -7.39 -2.41
CA VAL A 63 3.95 -6.79 -1.70
C VAL A 63 4.48 -5.95 -0.53
N VAL A 64 4.14 -4.67 -0.51
CA VAL A 64 4.56 -3.73 0.53
C VAL A 64 3.42 -3.53 1.54
N ARG A 65 3.63 -3.92 2.81
CA ARG A 65 2.63 -3.79 3.87
C ARG A 65 3.04 -2.78 4.93
N PHE A 66 2.16 -1.85 5.25
CA PHE A 66 2.40 -0.80 6.25
C PHE A 66 1.08 -0.28 6.84
N THR A 67 1.15 0.45 7.95
CA THR A 67 0.00 1.18 8.48
C THR A 67 -0.35 2.34 7.56
N ASP A 68 -1.62 2.53 7.24
CA ASP A 68 -2.12 3.59 6.35
C ASP A 68 -1.55 5.01 6.61
N SER A 69 -1.35 5.37 7.88
CA SER A 69 -0.70 6.61 8.31
C SER A 69 0.71 6.84 7.75
N LEU A 70 1.38 5.81 7.24
CA LEU A 70 2.70 5.93 6.59
C LEU A 70 2.61 6.25 5.10
N LEU A 71 1.44 6.10 4.47
CA LEU A 71 1.26 6.33 3.04
C LEU A 71 1.71 7.75 2.61
N PRO A 72 1.33 8.85 3.31
CA PRO A 72 1.73 10.20 2.92
C PRO A 72 3.22 10.48 3.07
N HIS A 73 3.93 9.65 3.84
CA HIS A 73 5.36 9.80 4.12
C HIS A 73 6.25 8.96 3.20
N MET A 74 5.65 8.14 2.34
CA MET A 74 6.40 7.35 1.38
C MET A 74 7.04 8.26 0.31
N PRO A 75 8.32 8.05 -0.05
CA PRO A 75 8.93 8.78 -1.16
C PRO A 75 8.14 8.59 -2.46
N GLN A 76 7.71 9.69 -3.09
CA GLN A 76 6.89 9.64 -4.31
C GLN A 76 7.50 8.77 -5.42
N GLY A 77 8.82 8.86 -5.62
CA GLY A 77 9.53 8.06 -6.63
C GLY A 77 9.44 6.54 -6.41
N LEU A 78 9.16 6.08 -5.18
CA LEU A 78 8.88 4.68 -4.88
C LEU A 78 7.41 4.35 -5.09
N LEU A 79 6.50 5.21 -4.62
CA LEU A 79 5.05 5.03 -4.75
C LEU A 79 4.62 4.78 -6.20
N HIS A 80 5.17 5.53 -7.16
CA HIS A 80 4.83 5.36 -8.58
C HIS A 80 5.27 4.03 -9.20
N LYS A 81 6.10 3.24 -8.50
CA LYS A 81 6.65 1.97 -8.99
C LYS A 81 6.09 0.74 -8.29
N ILE A 82 5.46 0.92 -7.13
CA ILE A 82 4.88 -0.19 -6.37
C ILE A 82 3.61 -0.67 -7.08
N GLN A 83 3.48 -1.98 -7.27
CA GLN A 83 2.31 -2.58 -7.91
C GLN A 83 1.30 -3.20 -6.93
N HIS A 84 1.75 -3.61 -5.74
CA HIS A 84 0.89 -4.23 -4.72
C HIS A 84 1.16 -3.65 -3.33
N VAL A 85 0.13 -3.03 -2.75
CA VAL A 85 0.16 -2.47 -1.39
C VAL A 85 -0.84 -3.19 -0.50
N ILE A 86 -0.45 -3.38 0.76
CA ILE A 86 -1.37 -3.71 1.86
C ILE A 86 -1.32 -2.59 2.89
N THR A 87 -2.45 -1.97 3.19
CA THR A 87 -2.57 -1.00 4.29
C THR A 87 -3.26 -1.60 5.49
N ASP A 88 -2.62 -1.53 6.65
CA ASP A 88 -3.27 -1.80 7.93
C ASP A 88 -3.98 -0.51 8.39
N THR A 89 -5.31 -0.52 8.35
CA THR A 89 -6.16 0.66 8.55
C THR A 89 -6.96 0.55 9.84
N LYS A 90 -6.79 1.54 10.72
CA LYS A 90 -7.53 1.61 11.99
C LYS A 90 -8.86 2.31 11.88
N ASP A 91 -8.98 3.26 10.96
CA ASP A 91 -10.17 4.06 10.77
C ASP A 91 -10.54 4.09 9.28
N CYS A 92 -11.53 3.29 8.91
CA CYS A 92 -12.00 3.24 7.53
C CYS A 92 -12.86 4.45 7.17
N ALA A 93 -13.40 5.19 8.15
CA ALA A 93 -14.36 6.26 7.91
C ALA A 93 -13.74 7.48 7.20
N TYR A 94 -12.43 7.67 7.35
CA TYR A 94 -11.69 8.78 6.74
C TYR A 94 -10.62 8.32 5.74
N TYR A 95 -10.60 7.02 5.41
CA TYR A 95 -9.57 6.47 4.56
C TYR A 95 -9.56 7.16 3.19
N GLY A 96 -10.74 7.34 2.57
CA GLY A 96 -10.83 8.01 1.28
C GLY A 96 -10.28 9.43 1.32
N SER A 97 -10.71 10.21 2.32
CA SER A 97 -10.31 11.60 2.50
C SER A 97 -8.80 11.79 2.65
N TYR A 98 -8.12 10.89 3.37
CA TYR A 98 -6.68 11.01 3.64
C TYR A 98 -5.79 10.37 2.56
N HIS A 99 -6.25 9.28 1.95
CA HIS A 99 -5.37 8.41 1.16
C HIS A 99 -5.67 8.41 -0.33
N MET A 100 -6.88 8.75 -0.77
CA MET A 100 -7.23 8.74 -2.21
C MET A 100 -6.35 9.63 -3.07
N PRO A 101 -5.96 10.87 -2.67
CA PRO A 101 -5.05 11.68 -3.47
C PRO A 101 -3.69 11.00 -3.71
N THR A 102 -3.21 10.24 -2.71
CA THR A 102 -1.95 9.50 -2.84
C THR A 102 -2.13 8.28 -3.73
N LEU A 103 -3.19 7.48 -3.50
CA LEU A 103 -3.51 6.29 -4.29
C LEU A 103 -3.73 6.61 -5.77
N TYR A 104 -4.44 7.70 -6.06
CA TYR A 104 -4.65 8.22 -7.41
C TYR A 104 -3.32 8.52 -8.12
N GLY A 105 -2.33 9.07 -7.41
CA GLY A 105 -0.99 9.32 -7.93
C GLY A 105 -0.17 8.06 -8.20
N MET A 106 -0.54 6.89 -7.68
CA MET A 106 0.22 5.65 -7.83
C MET A 106 -0.02 4.95 -9.18
N GLN A 107 0.55 5.49 -10.25
CA GLN A 107 0.34 5.04 -11.64
C GLN A 107 0.61 3.55 -11.91
N SER A 108 1.49 2.90 -11.14
CA SER A 108 1.77 1.47 -11.30
C SER A 108 0.95 0.57 -10.38
N LEU A 109 0.14 1.11 -9.47
CA LEU A 109 -0.60 0.33 -8.50
C LEU A 109 -1.67 -0.52 -9.21
N ARG A 110 -1.62 -1.83 -8.99
CA ARG A 110 -2.54 -2.81 -9.59
C ARG A 110 -3.40 -3.51 -8.54
N GLU A 111 -2.86 -3.67 -7.33
CA GLU A 111 -3.51 -4.38 -6.23
C GLU A 111 -3.37 -3.59 -4.93
N LEU A 112 -4.50 -3.39 -4.24
CA LEU A 112 -4.58 -2.74 -2.95
C LEU A 112 -5.40 -3.61 -1.99
N ASP A 113 -4.77 -4.08 -0.92
CA ASP A 113 -5.49 -4.73 0.18
C ASP A 113 -5.61 -3.77 1.38
N ILE A 114 -6.82 -3.52 1.85
CA ILE A 114 -7.10 -2.70 3.02
C ILE A 114 -7.50 -3.63 4.16
N TYR A 115 -6.62 -3.80 5.15
CA TYR A 115 -6.91 -4.54 6.37
C TYR A 115 -7.58 -3.60 7.37
N ALA A 116 -8.91 -3.65 7.40
CA ALA A 116 -9.76 -2.85 8.27
C ALA A 116 -9.78 -3.43 9.69
N GLU A 117 -9.15 -2.74 10.64
CA GLU A 117 -9.24 -3.06 12.06
C GLU A 117 -10.58 -2.55 12.61
N LYS A 118 -11.38 -3.45 13.19
CA LYS A 118 -12.53 -3.08 14.01
C LYS A 118 -12.01 -2.52 15.33
N GLY A 119 -11.76 -1.20 15.38
CA GLY A 119 -11.28 -0.48 16.56
C GLY A 119 -12.39 0.06 17.48
N LEU A 120 -12.01 0.45 18.70
CA LEU A 120 -12.82 0.97 19.83
C LEU A 120 -13.87 2.05 19.53
N VAL A 121 -13.82 2.70 18.36
CA VAL A 121 -14.79 3.72 17.92
C VAL A 121 -16.11 3.08 17.44
N TYR A 122 -16.11 1.77 17.19
CA TYR A 122 -17.17 1.04 16.52
C TYR A 122 -17.96 0.10 17.46
N GLU A 123 -18.27 0.52 18.69
CA GLU A 123 -19.26 -0.17 19.56
C GLU A 123 -20.73 0.12 19.15
N GLY A 124 -20.97 0.58 17.91
CA GLY A 124 -22.29 0.95 17.38
C GLY A 124 -22.77 0.09 16.21
N ASP A 125 -24.09 0.08 16.03
CA ASP A 125 -24.95 -0.93 15.37
C ASP A 125 -24.70 -1.32 13.89
N ASP A 126 -23.70 -0.79 13.20
CA ASP A 126 -23.43 -1.21 11.80
C ASP A 126 -21.98 -0.98 11.35
N PRO A 127 -21.07 -1.95 11.59
CA PRO A 127 -19.70 -1.89 11.09
C PRO A 127 -19.61 -1.94 9.56
N ASP A 128 -20.65 -2.41 8.87
CA ASP A 128 -20.66 -2.52 7.41
C ASP A 128 -20.86 -1.14 6.76
N ARG A 129 -21.50 -0.18 7.46
CA ARG A 129 -21.70 1.19 6.99
C ARG A 129 -20.40 1.89 6.57
N PHE A 130 -19.31 1.74 7.33
CA PHE A 130 -18.04 2.39 7.00
C PHE A 130 -17.31 1.71 5.84
N ILE A 131 -17.51 0.40 5.71
CA ILE A 131 -17.00 -0.36 4.57
C ILE A 131 -17.75 0.06 3.30
N ASP A 132 -19.07 0.22 3.39
CA ASP A 132 -19.89 0.71 2.27
C ASP A 132 -19.56 2.17 1.94
N LEU A 133 -19.28 3.02 2.93
CA LEU A 133 -18.78 4.38 2.69
C LEU A 133 -17.45 4.36 1.93
N LEU A 134 -16.50 3.54 2.37
CA LEU A 134 -15.20 3.40 1.70
C LEU A 134 -15.37 2.92 0.25
N VAL A 135 -16.27 1.96 0.01
CA VAL A 135 -16.59 1.52 -1.36
C VAL A 135 -17.16 2.68 -2.19
N SER A 136 -18.09 3.45 -1.64
CA SER A 136 -18.66 4.64 -2.31
C SER A 136 -17.59 5.65 -2.67
N GLU A 137 -16.63 5.93 -1.77
CA GLU A 137 -15.55 6.88 -2.06
C GLU A 137 -14.67 6.43 -3.24
N PHE A 138 -14.39 5.13 -3.38
CA PHE A 138 -13.70 4.61 -4.57
C PHE A 138 -14.56 4.76 -5.84
N GLU A 139 -15.85 4.44 -5.75
CA GLU A 139 -16.78 4.53 -6.88
C GLU A 139 -16.94 5.98 -7.37
N ASP A 140 -17.06 6.93 -6.43
CA ASP A 140 -17.17 8.37 -6.69
C ASP A 140 -15.92 8.88 -7.42
N VAL A 141 -14.71 8.57 -6.92
CA VAL A 141 -13.47 8.99 -7.59
C VAL A 141 -13.32 8.36 -8.97
N MET A 142 -13.78 7.12 -9.16
CA MET A 142 -13.80 6.48 -10.49
C MET A 142 -14.82 7.11 -11.44
N GLU A 143 -15.96 7.61 -10.95
CA GLU A 143 -16.92 8.39 -11.76
C GLU A 143 -16.34 9.76 -12.13
N GLU A 144 -15.73 10.47 -11.18
CA GLU A 144 -15.12 11.78 -11.41
C GLU A 144 -13.91 11.70 -12.35
N ASN A 145 -13.18 10.58 -12.32
CA ASN A 145 -11.96 10.37 -13.09
C ASN A 145 -12.05 9.06 -13.90
N PRO A 146 -12.83 9.02 -14.99
CA PRO A 146 -13.11 7.77 -15.70
C PRO A 146 -11.87 7.18 -16.41
N GLY A 147 -10.84 7.99 -16.65
CA GLY A 147 -9.54 7.55 -17.18
C GLY A 147 -8.59 6.97 -16.13
N TRP A 148 -8.96 7.00 -14.85
CA TRP A 148 -8.12 6.48 -13.78
C TRP A 148 -8.04 4.95 -13.84
N GLU A 149 -6.82 4.43 -13.97
CA GLU A 149 -6.52 3.00 -13.82
C GLU A 149 -6.59 2.60 -12.33
N CYS A 150 -7.80 2.54 -11.77
CA CYS A 150 -8.04 2.14 -10.39
C CYS A 150 -7.47 0.73 -10.14
N PRO A 151 -6.76 0.48 -9.02
CA PRO A 151 -6.30 -0.86 -8.69
C PRO A 151 -7.46 -1.78 -8.33
N ASN A 152 -7.22 -3.10 -8.34
CA ASN A 152 -8.14 -4.03 -7.69
C ASN A 152 -8.05 -3.81 -6.17
N VAL A 153 -9.16 -3.45 -5.54
CA VAL A 153 -9.20 -3.18 -4.11
C VAL A 153 -9.89 -4.33 -3.40
N ARG A 154 -9.24 -4.87 -2.38
CA ARG A 154 -9.82 -5.88 -1.49
C ARG A 154 -9.83 -5.34 -0.08
N ILE A 155 -11.01 -5.33 0.54
CA ILE A 155 -11.20 -4.89 1.91
C ILE A 155 -11.32 -6.15 2.77
N VAL A 156 -10.43 -6.29 3.75
CA VAL A 156 -10.25 -7.49 4.57
C VAL A 156 -10.44 -7.14 6.04
N ASP A 157 -11.20 -7.93 6.77
CA ASP A 157 -11.32 -7.81 8.22
C ASP A 157 -9.97 -8.15 8.89
N ALA A 158 -9.37 -7.19 9.59
CA ALA A 158 -8.01 -7.36 10.11
C ALA A 158 -7.88 -8.41 11.21
N GLN A 159 -8.98 -8.74 11.91
CA GLN A 159 -8.98 -9.71 13.01
C GLN A 159 -9.16 -11.14 12.49
N THR A 160 -10.11 -11.33 11.57
CA THR A 160 -10.51 -12.65 11.07
C THR A 160 -9.80 -13.02 9.76
N GLY A 161 -9.25 -12.04 9.05
CA GLY A 161 -8.64 -12.23 7.73
C GLY A 161 -9.66 -12.55 6.63
N LYS A 162 -10.96 -12.36 6.89
CA LYS A 162 -12.02 -12.60 5.91
C LYS A 162 -12.18 -11.41 4.97
N ASP A 163 -12.40 -11.70 3.71
CA ASP A 163 -12.76 -10.68 2.71
C ASP A 163 -14.15 -10.11 3.04
N LEU A 164 -14.22 -8.79 3.16
CA LEU A 164 -15.45 -8.03 3.41
C LEU A 164 -16.07 -7.55 2.09
N LYS A 165 -15.26 -6.91 1.24
CA LYS A 165 -15.67 -6.38 -0.07
C LYS A 165 -14.52 -6.46 -1.07
N PHE A 166 -14.88 -6.43 -2.35
CA PHE A 166 -13.95 -6.36 -3.46
C PHE A 166 -14.44 -5.34 -4.48
N ILE A 167 -13.55 -4.44 -4.89
CA ILE A 167 -13.79 -3.44 -5.92
C ILE A 167 -12.91 -3.81 -7.11
N LYS A 168 -13.55 -4.04 -8.26
CA LYS A 168 -12.84 -4.38 -9.49
C LYS A 168 -12.16 -3.13 -10.04
N GLY A 169 -10.85 -3.22 -10.26
CA GLY A 169 -10.05 -2.14 -10.83
C GLY A 169 -10.23 -1.97 -12.35
N GLY A 170 -9.53 -0.97 -12.86
CA GLY A 170 -9.48 -0.55 -14.27
C GLY A 170 -10.14 0.81 -14.52
N ALA A 171 -9.77 1.43 -15.64
CA ALA A 171 -10.42 2.65 -16.11
C ALA A 171 -11.84 2.37 -16.60
N LYS A 172 -12.79 3.23 -16.22
CA LYS A 172 -14.17 3.19 -16.76
C LYS A 172 -14.19 3.55 -18.25
N ILE A 173 -13.37 4.52 -18.65
CA ILE A 173 -13.16 4.93 -20.04
C ILE A 173 -11.65 4.91 -20.31
N PRO A 174 -11.11 3.80 -20.83
CA PRO A 174 -9.69 3.69 -21.16
C PRO A 174 -9.27 4.79 -22.15
N GLY A 175 -8.22 5.53 -21.81
CA GLY A 175 -7.70 6.61 -22.65
C GLY A 175 -8.45 7.95 -22.55
N PHE A 176 -9.34 8.10 -21.57
CA PHE A 176 -9.95 9.40 -21.28
C PHE A 176 -8.89 10.43 -20.85
N LEU A 177 -8.87 11.56 -21.55
CA LEU A 177 -8.11 12.74 -21.18
C LEU A 177 -9.14 13.82 -20.80
N PRO A 178 -9.09 14.42 -19.60
CA PRO A 178 -9.95 15.55 -19.27
C PRO A 178 -9.69 16.69 -20.27
N GLU A 179 -10.74 17.33 -20.76
CA GLU A 179 -10.62 18.55 -21.57
C GLU A 179 -9.98 19.65 -20.68
N GLU A 180 -8.91 20.28 -21.18
CA GLU A 180 -8.17 21.35 -20.49
C GLU A 180 -9.00 22.62 -20.25
#